data_AF-A0A9W7XFK7-F1
#
_entry.id   AF-A0A9W7XFK7-F1
#
_cell.length_a   1.000
_cell.length_b   1.000
_cell.length_c   1.000
_cell.angle_alpha   90.00
_cell.angle_beta   90.00
_cell.angle_gamma   90.00
#
_symmetry.space_group_name_H-M   'P 1'
#
loop_
_entity.id
_entity.type
_entity.pdbx_description
1 polymer ?
#
loop_
_entity_poly.entity_id
_entity_poly.type
_entity_poly.pdbx_seq_one_letter_code
_entity_poly.pdbx_strand_id
1 'polypeptide(L)'
;MDTQNKPDSDSTTDVTSGRPLVVGPPQPSPPYPIFVSGPVVKGYGRGGKQLGIPTANLPEHTVDAALQNIPIGVYYGWAQVIGDGVVRPMVMSLGWNPYFKNQKRSGEVHIIHGFDDDFYGKEMRVAILAFVRDERDYACLEDLVKDIQFDIRVALVSLQREEYCKIKDDLFFSIS
;
A
#
# COMPACT_ATOMS: atom_id res chain seq x y z
N MET A 1 8.38 0.81 -45.77
CA MET A 1 8.81 0.00 -44.63
C MET A 1 8.92 0.96 -43.47
N ASP A 2 7.79 1.23 -42.82
CA ASP A 2 7.73 2.19 -41.71
C ASP A 2 7.61 1.39 -40.42
N THR A 3 8.72 1.28 -39.70
CA THR A 3 8.76 0.69 -38.37
C THR A 3 8.09 1.65 -37.40
N GLN A 4 6.88 1.29 -36.98
CA GLN A 4 6.22 1.87 -35.81
C GLN A 4 7.09 1.63 -34.57
N ASN A 5 7.47 2.72 -33.89
CA ASN A 5 8.01 2.69 -32.54
C ASN A 5 6.94 2.10 -31.61
N LYS A 6 7.15 0.84 -31.21
CA LYS A 6 6.48 0.21 -30.08
C LYS A 6 7.08 0.81 -28.80
N PRO A 7 6.29 1.23 -27.80
CA PRO A 7 6.87 1.68 -26.53
C PRO A 7 7.58 0.49 -25.86
N ASP A 8 8.84 0.69 -25.47
CA ASP A 8 9.64 -0.28 -24.73
C ASP A 8 8.97 -0.61 -23.39
N SER A 9 8.49 -1.84 -23.26
CA SER A 9 7.75 -2.34 -22.10
C SER A 9 8.66 -2.91 -21.00
N ASP A 10 9.93 -2.49 -20.90
CA ASP A 10 10.96 -3.24 -20.18
C ASP A 10 11.81 -2.42 -19.18
N SER A 11 11.41 -1.19 -18.88
CA SER A 11 12.08 -0.37 -17.87
C SER A 11 11.68 -0.82 -16.45
N THR A 12 12.48 -1.73 -15.89
CA THR A 12 12.38 -2.19 -14.49
C THR A 12 12.90 -1.15 -13.48
N THR A 13 13.47 -0.06 -13.97
CA THR A 13 14.04 1.05 -13.20
C THR A 13 13.52 2.38 -13.69
N ASP A 14 13.28 3.30 -12.77
CA ASP A 14 12.94 4.68 -13.08
C ASP A 14 14.21 5.44 -13.43
N VAL A 15 14.33 5.88 -14.68
CA VAL A 15 15.54 6.49 -15.25
C VAL A 15 15.96 7.78 -14.51
N THR A 16 15.02 8.47 -13.88
CA THR A 16 15.27 9.74 -13.18
C THR A 16 15.81 9.52 -11.76
N SER A 17 15.26 8.56 -11.02
CA SER A 17 15.65 8.30 -9.62
C SER A 17 16.64 7.14 -9.46
N GLY A 18 16.84 6.31 -10.48
CA GLY A 18 17.62 5.07 -10.42
C GLY A 18 17.00 3.97 -9.55
N ARG A 19 15.79 4.21 -9.00
CA ARG A 19 15.10 3.27 -8.12
C ARG A 19 14.37 2.19 -8.96
N PRO A 20 14.29 0.95 -8.47
CA PRO A 20 13.54 -0.10 -9.15
C PRO A 20 12.03 0.19 -9.11
N LEU A 21 11.35 -0.02 -10.24
CA LEU A 21 9.88 0.05 -10.36
C LEU A 21 9.21 -1.29 -10.03
N VAL A 22 9.96 -2.38 -10.04
CA VAL A 22 9.51 -3.71 -9.60
C VAL A 22 10.27 -4.10 -8.35
N VAL A 23 9.56 -4.43 -7.28
CA VAL A 23 10.16 -4.87 -6.01
C VAL A 23 9.57 -6.21 -5.56
N GLY A 24 10.33 -6.96 -4.77
CA GLY A 24 9.95 -8.29 -4.31
C GLY A 24 10.22 -9.42 -5.32
N PRO A 25 10.20 -10.68 -4.85
CA PRO A 25 10.46 -11.88 -5.65
C PRO A 25 9.44 -12.08 -6.81
N PRO A 26 9.67 -13.01 -7.76
CA PRO A 26 8.73 -13.26 -8.85
C PRO A 26 7.30 -13.64 -8.42
N GLN A 27 7.15 -14.20 -7.22
CA GLN A 27 5.89 -14.56 -6.59
C GLN A 27 5.94 -14.21 -5.10
N PRO A 28 4.81 -13.90 -4.41
CA PRO A 28 4.81 -13.71 -2.97
C PRO A 28 5.49 -14.88 -2.24
N SER A 29 6.32 -14.57 -1.26
CA SER A 29 7.03 -15.54 -0.43
C SER A 29 6.83 -15.20 1.04
N PRO A 30 6.96 -16.17 1.96
CA PRO A 30 6.84 -15.92 3.39
C PRO A 30 7.63 -14.67 3.84
N PRO A 31 7.02 -13.79 4.64
CA PRO A 31 5.74 -13.96 5.33
C PRO A 31 4.48 -13.61 4.50
N TYR A 32 4.61 -13.27 3.22
CA TYR A 32 3.49 -12.84 2.38
C TYR A 32 2.80 -14.02 1.67
N PRO A 33 1.49 -13.91 1.36
CA PRO A 33 0.58 -12.80 1.69
C PRO A 33 0.24 -12.74 3.20
N ILE A 34 0.18 -11.53 3.76
CA ILE A 34 -0.36 -11.30 5.10
C ILE A 34 -1.75 -10.69 4.94
N PHE A 35 -2.77 -11.40 5.41
CA PHE A 35 -4.15 -10.94 5.37
C PHE A 35 -4.56 -10.29 6.68
N VAL A 36 -5.18 -9.13 6.56
CA VAL A 36 -5.56 -8.28 7.69
C VAL A 36 -6.94 -7.70 7.44
N SER A 37 -7.81 -7.71 8.45
CA SER A 37 -9.09 -7.00 8.40
C SER A 37 -9.36 -6.20 9.66
N GLY A 38 -10.21 -5.18 9.52
CA GLY A 38 -10.75 -4.43 10.63
C GLY A 38 -11.45 -3.15 10.19
N PRO A 39 -12.20 -2.51 11.10
CA PRO A 39 -12.88 -1.26 10.80
C PRO A 39 -11.86 -0.14 10.56
N VAL A 40 -12.13 0.72 9.58
CA VAL A 40 -11.30 1.89 9.32
C VAL A 40 -11.43 2.90 10.44
N VAL A 41 -10.33 3.20 11.13
CA VAL A 41 -10.31 4.16 12.24
C VAL A 41 -9.82 5.53 11.77
N LYS A 42 -10.21 6.57 12.52
CA LYS A 42 -9.68 7.92 12.28
C LYS A 42 -8.23 7.98 12.76
N GLY A 43 -7.34 8.43 11.89
CA GLY A 43 -5.97 8.82 12.26
C GLY A 43 -5.92 10.22 12.87
N TYR A 44 -4.71 10.78 12.95
CA TYR A 44 -4.44 12.08 13.58
C TYR A 44 -4.47 13.27 12.63
N GLY A 45 -5.03 13.09 11.42
CA GLY A 45 -5.28 14.20 10.49
C GLY A 45 -4.03 14.87 9.92
N ARG A 46 -2.98 14.11 9.57
CA ARG A 46 -1.70 14.63 9.05
C ARG A 46 -1.74 15.17 7.60
N GLY A 47 -2.90 15.62 7.13
CA GLY A 47 -3.02 16.27 5.82
C GLY A 47 -3.00 15.36 4.60
N GLY A 48 -2.95 14.02 4.73
CA GLY A 48 -2.94 13.11 3.56
C GLY A 48 -4.01 13.41 2.50
N LYS A 49 -5.23 13.76 2.93
CA LYS A 49 -6.30 14.25 2.03
C LYS A 49 -5.91 15.51 1.24
N GLN A 50 -5.27 16.48 1.89
CA GLN A 50 -4.81 17.72 1.26
C GLN A 50 -3.67 17.48 0.27
N LEU A 51 -2.92 16.38 0.44
CA LEU A 51 -1.85 15.93 -0.45
C LEU A 51 -2.35 15.03 -1.59
N GLY A 52 -3.66 14.75 -1.66
CA GLY A 52 -4.24 13.81 -2.61
C GLY A 52 -3.94 12.34 -2.32
N ILE A 53 -3.43 12.02 -1.12
CA ILE A 53 -3.09 10.66 -0.68
C ILE A 53 -3.81 10.38 0.67
N PRO A 54 -5.16 10.24 0.67
CA PRO A 54 -5.90 9.89 1.88
C PRO A 54 -5.51 8.50 2.39
N THR A 55 -5.31 8.36 3.71
CA THR A 55 -5.01 7.07 4.35
C THR A 55 -6.15 6.62 5.27
N ALA A 56 -6.45 5.32 5.19
CA ALA A 56 -7.30 4.58 6.10
C ALA A 56 -6.41 3.93 7.17
N ASN A 57 -6.70 4.17 8.45
CA ASN A 57 -5.90 3.59 9.53
C ASN A 57 -6.48 2.23 9.92
N LEU A 58 -5.61 1.25 10.12
CA LEU A 58 -5.96 -0.04 10.73
C LEU A 58 -6.13 0.12 12.25
N PRO A 59 -7.01 -0.68 12.89
CA PRO A 59 -7.08 -0.73 14.35
C PRO A 59 -5.75 -1.17 14.97
N GLU A 60 -5.40 -0.60 16.12
CA GLU A 60 -4.16 -0.93 16.83
C GLU A 60 -4.03 -2.44 17.13
N HIS A 61 -5.09 -3.05 17.65
CA HIS A 61 -5.10 -4.49 17.96
C HIS A 61 -4.89 -5.36 16.72
N THR A 62 -5.35 -4.90 15.55
CA THR A 62 -5.15 -5.56 14.27
C THR A 62 -3.67 -5.50 13.86
N VAL A 63 -3.03 -4.33 14.03
CA VAL A 63 -1.60 -4.14 13.73
C VAL A 63 -0.74 -4.99 14.66
N ASP A 64 -1.02 -4.98 15.96
CA ASP A 64 -0.25 -5.75 16.94
C ASP A 64 -0.38 -7.26 16.73
N ALA A 65 -1.57 -7.76 16.37
CA ALA A 65 -1.78 -9.19 16.16
C ALA A 65 -1.10 -9.72 14.88
N ALA A 66 -1.16 -8.95 13.78
CA ALA A 66 -0.75 -9.45 12.46
C ALA A 66 0.61 -8.93 11.99
N LEU A 67 1.05 -7.76 12.45
CA LEU A 67 2.16 -7.00 11.85
C LEU A 67 3.31 -6.71 12.82
N GLN A 68 3.31 -7.30 14.02
CA GLN A 68 4.34 -7.06 15.03
C GLN A 68 5.74 -7.56 14.61
N ASN A 69 5.79 -8.61 13.79
CA ASN A 69 7.04 -9.30 13.43
C ASN A 69 7.57 -8.95 12.04
N ILE A 70 6.93 -8.02 11.32
CA ILE A 70 7.45 -7.51 10.04
C ILE A 70 8.16 -6.15 10.22
N PRO A 71 9.10 -5.79 9.31
CA PRO A 71 9.79 -4.49 9.36
C PRO A 71 8.83 -3.29 9.33
N ILE A 72 9.23 -2.16 9.90
CA ILE A 72 8.56 -0.88 9.63
C ILE A 72 8.97 -0.40 8.23
N GLY A 73 8.07 0.30 7.54
CA GLY A 73 8.30 0.80 6.19
C GLY A 73 7.05 0.79 5.33
N VAL A 74 7.26 0.87 4.02
CA VAL A 74 6.20 0.92 3.01
C VAL A 74 6.03 -0.45 2.37
N TYR A 75 4.78 -0.84 2.19
CA TYR A 75 4.34 -2.09 1.61
C TYR A 75 3.36 -1.84 0.47
N TYR A 76 3.16 -2.84 -0.38
CA TYR A 76 2.08 -2.82 -1.38
C TYR A 76 1.25 -4.11 -1.33
N GLY A 77 0.06 -4.03 -1.93
CA GLY A 77 -0.82 -5.19 -2.04
C GLY A 77 -2.20 -4.84 -2.54
N TRP A 78 -3.20 -5.59 -2.08
CA TRP A 78 -4.61 -5.40 -2.43
C TRP A 78 -5.42 -4.97 -1.21
N ALA A 79 -6.44 -4.15 -1.41
CA ALA A 79 -7.40 -3.80 -0.37
C ALA A 79 -8.83 -3.73 -0.91
N GLN A 80 -9.79 -3.98 -0.03
CA GLN A 80 -11.22 -3.90 -0.31
C GLN A 80 -11.92 -3.22 0.87
N VAL A 81 -12.81 -2.28 0.57
CA VAL A 81 -13.75 -1.74 1.55
C VAL A 81 -15.05 -2.53 1.43
N ILE A 82 -15.52 -3.11 2.52
CA ILE A 82 -16.75 -3.90 2.52
C ILE A 82 -17.95 -3.01 2.15
N GLY A 83 -18.79 -3.51 1.25
CA GLY A 83 -19.94 -2.80 0.67
C GLY A 83 -19.66 -2.12 -0.67
N ASP A 84 -18.39 -1.93 -1.06
CA ASP A 84 -18.01 -1.43 -2.40
C ASP A 84 -17.89 -2.58 -3.41
N GLY A 85 -17.48 -3.77 -2.95
CA GLY A 85 -17.38 -4.97 -3.79
C GLY A 85 -16.17 -4.99 -4.72
N VAL A 86 -15.34 -3.94 -4.72
CA VAL A 86 -14.17 -3.82 -5.60
C VAL A 86 -12.86 -3.95 -4.80
N VAL A 87 -12.02 -4.89 -5.23
CA VAL A 87 -10.64 -5.04 -4.73
C VAL A 87 -9.72 -4.14 -5.54
N ARG A 88 -8.92 -3.32 -4.87
CA ARG A 88 -8.10 -2.26 -5.47
C ARG A 88 -6.65 -2.33 -5.00
N PRO A 89 -5.69 -1.86 -5.82
CA PRO A 89 -4.30 -1.83 -5.40
C PRO A 89 -4.11 -0.81 -4.26
N MET A 90 -3.16 -1.07 -3.39
CA MET A 90 -2.88 -0.21 -2.24
C MET A 90 -1.38 -0.13 -1.96
N VAL A 91 -1.00 0.95 -1.27
CA VAL A 91 0.24 1.03 -0.50
C VAL A 91 -0.09 1.18 0.98
N MET A 92 0.76 0.65 1.85
CA MET A 92 0.61 0.76 3.29
C MET A 92 1.90 1.25 3.93
N SER A 93 1.80 2.26 4.78
CA SER A 93 2.86 2.67 5.69
C SER A 93 2.68 1.95 7.03
N LEU A 94 3.70 1.24 7.50
CA LEU A 94 3.75 0.65 8.83
C LEU A 94 4.88 1.33 9.61
N GLY A 95 4.53 2.03 10.69
CA GLY A 95 5.49 2.82 11.45
C GLY A 95 5.16 2.87 12.94
N TRP A 96 5.89 3.71 13.67
CA TRP A 96 5.63 3.98 15.08
C TRP A 96 4.74 5.21 15.25
N ASN A 97 3.78 5.14 16.17
CA ASN A 97 2.89 6.25 16.47
C ASN A 97 3.54 7.23 17.48
N PRO A 98 3.88 8.48 17.07
CA PRO A 98 4.53 9.46 17.95
C PRO A 98 3.64 9.94 19.09
N TYR A 99 2.31 9.91 18.93
CA TYR A 99 1.37 10.33 19.96
C TYR A 99 1.34 9.38 21.16
N PHE A 100 1.72 8.11 20.96
CA PHE A 100 1.92 7.13 22.02
C PHE A 100 3.40 6.96 22.38
N LYS A 101 4.20 8.03 22.29
CA LYS A 101 5.64 8.01 22.60
C LYS A 101 6.40 6.91 21.85
N ASN A 102 5.99 6.61 20.61
CA ASN A 102 6.53 5.53 19.78
C ASN A 102 6.48 4.14 20.44
N GLN A 103 5.52 3.89 21.32
CA GLN A 103 5.34 2.59 21.98
C GLN A 103 4.42 1.65 21.19
N LYS A 104 3.65 2.18 20.25
CA LYS A 104 2.63 1.47 19.48
C LYS A 104 2.88 1.62 17.99
N ARG A 105 2.70 0.55 17.22
CA ARG A 105 2.78 0.59 15.77
C ARG A 105 1.47 1.12 15.17
N SER A 106 1.54 1.70 13.99
CA SER A 106 0.39 2.17 13.21
C SER A 106 0.52 1.71 11.76
N GLY A 107 -0.55 1.14 11.22
CA GLY A 107 -0.70 0.77 9.82
C GLY A 107 -1.65 1.72 9.11
N GLU A 108 -1.14 2.46 8.13
CA GLU A 108 -1.89 3.43 7.33
C GLU A 108 -1.95 2.96 5.87
N VAL A 109 -3.15 2.66 5.38
CA VAL A 109 -3.39 2.13 4.04
C VAL A 109 -3.90 3.25 3.13
N HIS A 110 -3.19 3.52 2.04
CA HIS A 110 -3.71 4.30 0.93
C HIS A 110 -4.18 3.35 -0.17
N ILE A 111 -5.50 3.23 -0.32
CA ILE A 111 -6.10 2.55 -1.46
C ILE A 111 -5.95 3.47 -2.66
N ILE A 112 -5.37 2.97 -3.76
CA ILE A 112 -5.05 3.76 -4.96
C ILE A 112 -6.33 3.94 -5.77
N HIS A 113 -7.22 4.79 -5.25
CA HIS A 113 -8.53 5.13 -5.79
C HIS A 113 -9.05 6.42 -5.18
N GLY A 114 -9.72 7.24 -5.99
CA GLY A 114 -10.48 8.37 -5.48
C GLY A 114 -11.84 7.90 -4.96
N PHE A 115 -12.10 8.12 -3.68
CA PHE A 115 -13.42 7.92 -3.08
C PHE A 115 -14.14 9.27 -2.95
N ASP A 116 -15.44 9.29 -3.22
CA ASP A 116 -16.27 10.48 -3.04
C ASP A 116 -16.53 10.77 -1.56
N ASP A 117 -16.66 9.71 -0.75
CA ASP A 117 -16.99 9.78 0.66
C ASP A 117 -15.96 9.07 1.54
N ASP A 118 -15.90 9.50 2.80
CA ASP A 118 -15.18 8.76 3.84
C ASP A 118 -15.86 7.43 4.17
N PHE A 119 -15.05 6.44 4.50
CA PHE A 119 -15.51 5.09 4.87
C PHE A 119 -15.07 4.68 6.29
N TYR A 120 -14.97 5.65 7.21
CA TYR A 120 -14.70 5.36 8.63
C TYR A 120 -15.74 4.40 9.20
N GLY A 121 -15.28 3.46 10.02
CA GLY A 121 -16.11 2.42 10.63
C GLY A 121 -16.50 1.28 9.69
N LYS A 122 -16.35 1.43 8.37
CA LYS A 122 -16.52 0.29 7.45
C LYS A 122 -15.36 -0.68 7.63
N GLU A 123 -15.67 -1.96 7.53
CA GLU A 123 -14.67 -3.02 7.50
C GLU A 123 -13.81 -2.87 6.23
N MET A 124 -12.50 -2.90 6.40
CA MET A 124 -11.53 -2.95 5.30
C MET A 124 -10.75 -4.26 5.39
N ARG A 125 -10.53 -4.88 4.25
CA ARG A 125 -9.70 -6.07 4.08
C ARG A 125 -8.45 -5.72 3.30
N VAL A 126 -7.30 -6.24 3.72
CA VAL A 126 -5.99 -5.91 3.18
C VAL A 126 -5.18 -7.20 3.01
N ALA A 127 -4.59 -7.39 1.83
CA ALA A 127 -3.61 -8.42 1.56
C ALA A 127 -2.27 -7.73 1.29
N ILE A 128 -1.32 -7.85 2.21
CA ILE A 128 0.03 -7.27 2.10
C ILE A 128 0.92 -8.28 1.38
N LEU A 129 1.54 -7.88 0.26
CA LEU A 129 2.21 -8.82 -0.65
C LEU A 129 3.73 -8.70 -0.72
N ALA A 130 4.28 -7.50 -0.47
CA ALA A 130 5.71 -7.31 -0.34
C ALA A 130 6.06 -5.91 0.19
N PHE A 131 7.32 -5.81 0.62
CA PHE A 131 7.97 -4.59 1.08
C PHE A 131 8.49 -3.76 -0.09
N VAL A 132 8.29 -2.44 -0.02
CA VAL A 132 8.77 -1.46 -1.00
C VAL A 132 10.09 -0.84 -0.55
N ARG A 133 10.11 -0.30 0.68
CA ARG A 133 11.26 0.43 1.24
C ARG A 133 11.08 0.69 2.74
N ASP A 134 12.19 0.99 3.41
CA ASP A 134 12.18 1.47 4.80
C ASP A 134 11.47 2.84 4.94
N GLU A 135 11.13 3.19 6.19
CA GLU A 135 10.71 4.55 6.54
C GLU A 135 11.81 5.56 6.21
N ARG A 136 11.41 6.79 5.90
CA ARG A 136 12.32 7.88 5.54
C ARG A 136 11.88 9.15 6.24
N ASP A 137 12.87 9.91 6.70
CA ASP A 137 12.67 11.27 7.15
C ASP A 137 12.73 12.21 5.94
N TYR A 138 11.87 13.23 5.94
CA TYR A 138 11.80 14.21 4.87
C TYR A 138 12.05 15.62 5.40
N ALA A 139 12.89 16.36 4.69
CA ALA A 139 13.16 17.76 5.01
C ALA A 139 12.00 18.68 4.61
N CYS A 140 11.22 18.29 3.61
CA CYS A 140 10.05 19.03 3.14
C CYS A 140 8.92 18.11 2.68
N LEU A 141 7.74 18.70 2.53
CA LEU A 141 6.52 18.00 2.14
C LEU A 141 6.58 17.49 0.69
N GLU A 142 7.23 18.24 -0.19
CA GLU A 142 7.34 17.92 -1.61
C GLU A 142 8.10 16.61 -1.83
N ASP A 143 9.17 16.38 -1.06
CA ASP A 143 9.96 15.16 -1.17
C ASP A 143 9.21 13.94 -0.62
N LEU A 144 8.44 14.12 0.46
CA LEU A 144 7.51 13.10 0.94
C LEU A 144 6.50 12.71 -0.15
N VAL A 145 5.86 13.69 -0.79
CA VAL A 145 4.87 13.45 -1.84
C VAL A 145 5.51 12.74 -3.04
N LYS A 146 6.71 13.15 -3.48
CA LYS A 146 7.42 12.47 -4.57
C LYS A 146 7.67 10.99 -4.27
N ASP A 147 8.10 10.68 -3.05
CA ASP A 147 8.35 9.30 -2.66
C ASP A 147 7.06 8.48 -2.57
N ILE A 148 5.97 9.04 -2.04
CA ILE A 148 4.67 8.33 -2.04
C ILE A 148 4.20 8.05 -3.47
N GLN A 149 4.30 9.04 -4.38
CA GLN A 149 3.94 8.83 -5.78
C GLN A 149 4.83 7.79 -6.46
N PHE A 150 6.10 7.71 -6.08
CA PHE A 150 6.97 6.62 -6.52
C PHE A 150 6.50 5.27 -5.99
N ASP A 151 6.16 5.18 -4.70
CA ASP A 151 5.72 3.94 -4.07
C ASP A 151 4.41 3.43 -4.71
N ILE A 152 3.49 4.34 -5.07
CA ILE A 152 2.28 4.02 -5.84
C ILE A 152 2.65 3.43 -7.22
N ARG A 153 3.58 4.04 -7.94
CA ARG A 153 4.06 3.48 -9.23
C ARG A 153 4.64 2.09 -9.05
N VAL A 154 5.48 1.88 -8.03
CA VAL A 154 6.04 0.56 -7.71
C VAL A 154 4.95 -0.46 -7.45
N ALA A 155 3.94 -0.12 -6.65
CA ALA A 155 2.82 -1.00 -6.34
C ALA A 155 2.07 -1.40 -7.63
N LEU A 156 1.70 -0.41 -8.45
CA LEU A 156 0.94 -0.63 -9.68
C LEU A 156 1.70 -1.51 -10.68
N VAL A 157 3.00 -1.33 -10.84
CA VAL A 157 3.81 -2.17 -11.74
C VAL A 157 4.04 -3.56 -11.13
N SER A 158 4.39 -3.65 -9.85
CA SER A 158 4.69 -4.92 -9.17
C SER A 158 3.48 -5.86 -9.09
N LEU A 159 2.27 -5.31 -8.96
CA LEU A 159 1.00 -6.05 -8.89
C LEU A 159 0.52 -6.59 -10.24
N GLN A 160 1.08 -6.14 -11.37
CA GLN A 160 0.74 -6.66 -12.70
C GLN A 160 1.33 -8.06 -12.95
N ARG A 161 2.32 -8.48 -12.15
CA ARG A 161 2.89 -9.82 -12.23
C ARG A 161 1.84 -10.87 -11.87
N GLU A 162 1.83 -11.96 -12.62
CA GLU A 162 0.79 -13.00 -12.59
C GLU A 162 0.43 -13.46 -11.16
N GLU A 163 1.43 -13.88 -10.38
CA GLU A 163 1.23 -14.42 -9.04
C GLU A 163 0.78 -13.38 -8.01
N TYR A 164 1.06 -12.09 -8.25
CA TYR A 164 0.57 -11.00 -7.42
C TYR A 164 -0.84 -10.58 -7.80
N CYS A 165 -1.14 -10.57 -9.11
CA CYS A 165 -2.44 -10.18 -9.65
C CYS A 165 -3.55 -11.13 -9.21
N LYS A 166 -3.29 -12.45 -9.22
CA LYS A 166 -4.26 -13.48 -8.81
C LYS A 166 -4.77 -13.32 -7.37
N ILE A 167 -4.00 -12.70 -6.47
CA ILE A 167 -4.40 -12.54 -5.05
C ILE A 167 -5.62 -11.63 -4.88
N LYS A 168 -5.93 -10.76 -5.85
CA LYS A 168 -7.16 -9.94 -5.78
C LYS A 168 -8.43 -10.79 -5.86
N ASP A 169 -8.33 -12.00 -6.40
CA ASP A 169 -9.41 -12.97 -6.56
C ASP A 169 -9.44 -14.01 -5.41
N ASP A 170 -8.62 -13.81 -4.36
CA ASP A 170 -8.58 -14.69 -3.19
C ASP A 170 -9.95 -14.71 -2.45
N LEU A 171 -10.30 -15.87 -1.87
CA LEU A 171 -11.54 -16.05 -1.11
C LEU A 171 -11.66 -15.04 0.04
N PHE A 172 -10.53 -14.58 0.60
CA PHE A 172 -10.47 -13.52 1.59
C PHE A 172 -11.25 -12.25 1.18
N PHE A 173 -11.30 -11.91 -0.12
CA PHE A 173 -12.06 -10.76 -0.61
C PHE A 173 -13.50 -11.08 -1.04
N SER A 174 -13.87 -12.36 -1.08
CA SER A 174 -15.17 -12.83 -1.57
C SER A 174 -16.18 -13.11 -0.45
N ILE A 175 -15.73 -13.25 0.79
CA ILE A 175 -16.61 -13.52 1.94
C ILE A 175 -17.40 -12.25 2.28
N SER A 176 -18.71 -12.34 2.44
CA SER A 176 -19.54 -11.22 2.92
C SER A 176 -19.40 -11.04 4.43
#